data_AF-F8PDE8-F1
#
_entry.id   AF-F8PDE8-F1
#
_cell.length_a   1.000
_cell.length_b   1.000
_cell.length_c   1.000
_cell.angle_alpha   90.00
_cell.angle_beta   90.00
_cell.angle_gamma   90.00
#
_symmetry.space_group_name_H-M   'P 1'
#
loop_
_entity.id
_entity.type
_entity.pdbx_description
1 polymer ?
#
loop_
_entity_poly.entity_id
_entity_poly.type
_entity_poly.pdbx_seq_one_letter_code
_entity_poly.pdbx_strand_id
1 'polypeptide(L)' 'KRQDDLQQVALTIHKTCLRSKAQFEKFYAQRMFKNKYQPGELVLVRNTKVEKELDHKAKPCYNGPYEA' A
#
# COMPACT_ATOMS: atom_id res chain seq x y z
N LYS A 1 -6.08 32.37 -10.00
CA LYS A 1 -6.15 31.46 -11.17
C LYS A 1 -5.22 30.25 -11.01
N ARG A 2 -3.88 30.37 -11.15
CA ARG A 2 -2.97 29.20 -11.02
C ARG A 2 -3.10 28.41 -9.71
N GLN A 3 -3.31 29.10 -8.59
CA GLN A 3 -3.42 28.45 -7.28
C GLN A 3 -4.76 27.73 -7.09
N ASP A 4 -5.83 28.31 -7.62
CA ASP A 4 -7.17 27.72 -7.61
C ASP A 4 -7.20 26.45 -8.47
N ASP A 5 -6.55 26.49 -9.65
CA ASP A 5 -6.43 25.33 -10.54
C ASP A 5 -5.66 24.18 -9.86
N LEU A 6 -4.58 24.49 -9.15
CA LEU A 6 -3.81 23.49 -8.38
C LEU A 6 -4.64 22.86 -7.26
N GLN A 7 -5.47 23.65 -6.56
CA GLN A 7 -6.37 23.13 -5.55
C GLN A 7 -7.45 22.22 -6.15
N GLN A 8 -8.04 22.60 -7.28
CA GLN A 8 -9.01 21.76 -7.99
C GLN A 8 -8.40 20.42 -8.44
N VAL A 9 -7.17 20.44 -8.94
CA VAL A 9 -6.43 19.23 -9.30
C VAL A 9 -6.18 18.36 -8.07
N ALA A 10 -5.71 18.94 -6.97
CA ALA A 10 -5.46 18.19 -5.73
C ALA A 10 -6.73 17.52 -5.18
N LEU A 11 -7.86 18.24 -5.17
CA LEU A 11 -9.16 17.69 -4.76
C LEU A 11 -9.63 16.55 -5.67
N THR A 12 -9.39 16.67 -6.97
CA THR A 12 -9.75 15.65 -7.96
C THR A 12 -8.91 14.38 -7.78
N ILE A 13 -7.60 14.52 -7.57
CA ILE A 13 -6.71 13.40 -7.26
C ILE A 13 -7.15 12.72 -5.97
N HIS A 14 -7.42 13.50 -4.92
CA HIS A 14 -7.86 12.95 -3.63
C HIS A 14 -9.16 12.13 -3.76
N LYS A 15 -10.17 12.68 -4.43
CA LYS A 15 -11.43 11.97 -4.71
C LYS A 15 -11.19 10.68 -5.49
N THR A 16 -10.31 10.72 -6.48
CA THR A 16 -9.96 9.54 -7.29
C THR A 16 -9.26 8.47 -6.46
N CYS A 17 -8.31 8.86 -5.59
CA CYS A 17 -7.64 7.96 -4.66
C CYS A 17 -8.62 7.28 -3.70
N LEU A 18 -9.56 8.05 -3.12
CA LEU A 18 -10.59 7.47 -2.24
C LEU A 18 -11.49 6.47 -2.96
N ARG A 19 -11.89 6.78 -4.21
CA ARG A 19 -12.68 5.86 -5.03
C ARG A 19 -11.91 4.58 -5.34
N SER A 20 -10.64 4.71 -5.73
CA SER A 20 -9.78 3.56 -6.02
C SER A 20 -9.57 2.68 -4.77
N LYS A 21 -9.34 3.30 -3.60
CA LYS A 21 -9.27 2.62 -2.31
C LYS A 21 -10.55 1.83 -2.02
N ALA A 22 -11.72 2.47 -2.09
CA ALA A 22 -12.99 1.81 -1.81
C ALA A 22 -13.27 0.65 -2.79
N GLN A 23 -12.92 0.82 -4.06
CA GLN A 23 -13.05 -0.23 -5.08
C GLN A 23 -12.13 -1.42 -4.77
N PHE A 24 -10.89 -1.15 -4.36
CA PHE A 24 -9.94 -2.18 -3.92
C PHE A 24 -10.46 -2.92 -2.69
N GLU A 25 -10.89 -2.19 -1.66
CA GLU A 25 -11.48 -2.79 -0.44
C GLU A 25 -12.67 -3.68 -0.78
N LYS A 26 -13.55 -3.25 -1.70
CA LYS A 26 -14.70 -4.06 -2.15
C LYS A 26 -14.26 -5.35 -2.86
N PHE A 27 -13.34 -5.28 -3.82
CA PHE A 27 -12.92 -6.46 -4.58
C PHE A 27 -12.12 -7.46 -3.75
N TYR A 28 -11.31 -6.96 -2.81
CA TYR A 28 -10.43 -7.80 -2.01
C TYR A 28 -10.96 -8.05 -0.59
N ALA A 29 -12.21 -7.67 -0.28
CA ALA A 29 -12.83 -7.83 1.03
C ALA A 29 -12.78 -9.28 1.58
N GLN A 30 -12.77 -10.27 0.69
CA GLN A 30 -12.68 -11.70 1.03
C GLN A 30 -11.24 -12.22 1.12
N ARG A 31 -10.28 -11.55 0.45
CA ARG A 31 -8.86 -11.93 0.42
C ARG A 31 -8.01 -11.15 1.41
N MET A 32 -8.48 -9.99 1.86
CA MET A 32 -7.81 -9.20 2.90
C MET A 32 -7.88 -9.95 4.22
N PHE A 33 -6.71 -10.20 4.79
CA PHE A 33 -6.58 -10.73 6.14
C PHE A 33 -7.13 -9.69 7.12
N LYS A 34 -8.21 -10.04 7.83
CA LYS A 34 -8.92 -9.12 8.74
C LYS A 34 -8.42 -9.20 10.19
N ASN A 35 -7.51 -10.12 10.49
CA ASN A 35 -6.99 -10.24 11.84
C ASN A 35 -6.03 -9.06 12.07
N LYS A 36 -6.28 -8.33 13.14
CA LYS A 36 -5.35 -7.31 13.61
C LYS A 36 -4.16 -8.05 14.22
N TYR A 37 -2.96 -7.66 13.81
CA TYR A 37 -1.73 -8.13 14.45
C TYR A 37 -1.70 -7.67 15.90
N GLN A 38 -1.26 -8.54 16.79
CA GLN A 38 -1.06 -8.18 18.19
C GLN A 38 0.33 -7.55 18.38
N PRO A 39 0.50 -6.63 19.33
CA PRO A 39 1.83 -6.13 19.69
C PRO A 39 2.77 -7.29 20.05
N GLY A 40 3.95 -7.34 19.43
CA GLY A 40 4.93 -8.42 19.60
C GLY A 40 4.77 -9.60 18.65
N GLU A 41 3.77 -9.58 17.76
CA GLU A 41 3.64 -10.55 16.68
C GLU A 41 4.64 -10.22 15.55
N LEU A 42 5.48 -11.19 15.20
CA LEU A 42 6.49 -11.01 14.15
C LEU A 42 5.84 -11.18 12.78
N VAL A 43 5.85 -10.11 11.98
CA VAL A 43 5.31 -10.11 10.63
C VAL A 43 6.43 -9.99 9.60
N LEU A 44 6.26 -10.66 8.45
CA LEU A 44 7.14 -10.49 7.29
C LEU A 44 6.61 -9.38 6.41
N VAL A 45 7.40 -8.32 6.24
CA VAL A 45 7.04 -7.19 5.38
C VAL A 45 7.65 -7.41 4.00
N ARG A 46 6.81 -7.43 2.96
CA ARG A 46 7.31 -7.51 1.57
C ARG A 46 8.20 -6.31 1.22
N ASN A 47 9.36 -6.60 0.64
CA ASN A 47 10.26 -5.55 0.15
C ASN A 47 9.88 -5.15 -1.28
N THR A 48 8.97 -4.18 -1.40
CA THR A 48 8.47 -3.69 -2.69
C THR A 48 9.52 -2.98 -3.54
N LYS A 49 10.64 -2.53 -2.94
CA LYS A 49 11.76 -1.95 -3.68
C LYS A 49 12.49 -3.05 -4.43
N VAL A 50 12.91 -4.10 -3.70
CA VAL A 50 13.60 -5.26 -4.25
C VAL A 50 12.75 -5.98 -5.29
N GLU A 51 11.45 -6.17 -5.05
CA GLU A 51 10.55 -6.84 -6.01
C GLU A 51 10.50 -6.15 -7.39
N LYS A 52 10.71 -4.81 -7.43
CA LYS A 52 10.70 -4.03 -8.67
C LYS A 52 12.06 -3.93 -9.35
N GLU A 53 13.11 -4.48 -8.74
CA GLU A 53 14.46 -4.47 -9.31
C GLU A 53 14.65 -5.59 -10.34
N LEU A 54 15.52 -5.34 -11.33
CA LEU A 54 15.80 -6.31 -12.39
C LEU A 54 16.53 -7.57 -11.88
N ASP A 55 17.30 -7.47 -10.81
CA ASP A 55 18.07 -8.57 -10.20
C ASP A 55 17.41 -9.15 -8.93
N HIS A 56 16.10 -8.93 -8.72
CA HIS A 56 15.37 -9.29 -7.51
C HIS A 56 15.52 -10.76 -7.08
N LYS A 57 15.79 -11.68 -8.01
CA LYS A 57 15.92 -13.12 -7.75
C LYS A 57 17.04 -13.48 -6.77
N ALA A 58 18.08 -12.66 -6.71
CA ALA A 58 19.23 -12.89 -5.84
C ALA A 58 19.09 -12.19 -4.46
N LYS A 59 18.02 -11.41 -4.26
CA LYS A 59 17.84 -10.53 -3.11
C LYS A 59 16.73 -11.05 -2.18
N PRO A 60 16.78 -10.74 -0.88
CA PRO A 60 15.74 -11.16 0.06
C PRO A 60 14.40 -10.49 -0.27
N CYS A 61 13.37 -11.31 -0.50
CA CYS A 61 12.02 -10.86 -0.87
C CYS A 61 11.27 -10.17 0.29
N TYR A 62 11.64 -10.46 1.54
CA TYR A 62 11.02 -9.93 2.73
C TYR A 62 12.05 -9.19 3.56
N ASN A 63 11.64 -8.05 4.10
CA ASN A 63 12.32 -7.48 5.25
C ASN A 63 12.06 -8.42 6.43
N GLY A 64 13.07 -8.61 7.28
CA GLY A 64 13.05 -9.60 8.37
C GLY A 64 11.88 -9.43 9.37
N PRO A 65 11.88 -10.19 10.47
CA PRO A 65 10.76 -10.18 11.41
C PRO A 65 10.56 -8.76 11.95
N TYR A 66 9.40 -8.17 11.65
CA TYR A 66 9.01 -6.82 12.05
C TYR A 66 7.97 -6.92 13.16
N GLU A 67 8.09 -6.08 14.18
CA GLU A 67 7.07 -5.96 15.23
C GLU A 67 6.00 -4.94 14.77
N ALA A 68 4.76 -5.41 14.62
CA ALA A 68 3.64 -4.62 14.10
C ALA A 68 3.07 -3.61 15.12
#